data_AF-A0A1Q5FAM5-F1
#
_entry.id   AF-A0A1Q5FAM5-F1
#
_cell.length_a   1.000
_cell.length_b   1.000
_cell.length_c   1.000
_cell.angle_alpha   90.00
_cell.angle_beta   90.00
_cell.angle_gamma   90.00
#
_symmetry.space_group_name_H-M   'P 1'
#
loop_
_entity.id
_entity.type
_entity.pdbx_description
1 polymer ?
#
loop_
_entity_poly.entity_id
_entity_poly.type
_entity_poly.pdbx_seq_one_letter_code
_entity_poly.pdbx_strand_id
1 'polypeptide(L)'
;MTERVGQWWPGRRGRTLALTAALQAAVGCGWPVVPGARALRGSACSCPDRLCPTPGAHPSDPPLEAATTDPRMVRHWWEQRAPGAPVVAATGRSLCAVSLPRPAGPWLLRHLEEIGVPYGPVLGTPGRFVLLTAPYTLPELGALLSERPWVPGVLRYHGPGGYLVLPPSRTGAGPVRWVRGPGPGRPWLPEVGTLLGGLITASAVC
;
A
#
# COMPACT_ATOMS: atom_id res chain seq x y z
N MET A 1 7.20 33.67 19.69
CA MET A 1 6.88 32.48 20.49
C MET A 1 6.54 31.35 19.52
N THR A 2 7.55 30.58 19.11
CA THR A 2 7.41 29.50 18.11
C THR A 2 6.93 28.24 18.81
N GLU A 3 5.63 28.00 18.78
CA GLU A 3 5.05 26.74 19.21
C GLU A 3 5.59 25.60 18.35
N ARG A 4 6.48 24.79 18.94
CA ARG A 4 6.85 23.49 18.38
C ARG A 4 5.59 22.64 18.36
N VAL A 5 4.98 22.49 17.19
CA VAL A 5 4.02 21.41 16.91
C VAL A 5 4.64 20.13 17.44
N GLY A 6 4.07 19.61 18.54
CA GLY A 6 4.62 18.49 19.28
C GLY A 6 4.74 17.27 18.37
N GLN A 7 5.97 17.00 17.93
CA GLN A 7 6.30 15.84 17.11
C GLN A 7 6.05 14.60 17.96
N TRP A 8 4.91 13.94 17.76
CA TRP A 8 4.63 12.68 18.42
C TRP A 8 5.54 11.61 17.82
N TRP A 9 6.69 11.40 18.45
CA TRP A 9 7.63 10.41 17.99
C TRP A 9 7.14 9.02 18.42
N PRO A 10 7.05 8.03 17.51
CA PRO A 10 6.66 6.67 17.87
C PRO A 10 7.57 6.12 18.97
N GLY A 11 6.97 5.59 20.04
CA GLY A 11 7.73 4.92 21.10
C GLY A 11 8.59 3.77 20.55
N ARG A 12 9.56 3.29 21.34
CA ARG A 12 10.52 2.25 20.91
C ARG A 12 9.85 1.08 20.17
N ARG A 13 8.73 0.57 20.67
CA ARG A 13 7.95 -0.51 20.02
C ARG A 13 7.52 -0.15 18.60
N GLY A 14 6.99 1.06 18.38
CA GLY A 14 6.56 1.51 17.05
C GLY A 14 7.73 1.64 16.06
N ARG A 15 8.89 2.09 16.54
CA ARG A 15 10.11 2.15 15.71
C ARG A 15 10.56 0.75 15.30
N THR A 16 10.61 -0.19 16.24
CA THR A 16 10.97 -1.59 15.98
C THR A 16 10.01 -2.23 14.99
N LEU A 17 8.69 -2.07 15.19
CA LEU A 17 7.67 -2.62 14.29
C LEU A 17 7.79 -2.07 12.87
N ALA A 18 8.04 -0.76 12.71
CA ALA A 18 8.23 -0.16 11.39
C ALA A 18 9.49 -0.69 10.70
N LEU A 19 10.62 -0.81 11.41
CA LEU A 19 11.85 -1.38 10.85
C LEU A 19 11.65 -2.85 10.46
N THR A 20 11.05 -3.66 11.32
CA THR A 20 10.75 -5.07 11.02
C THR A 20 9.85 -5.21 9.80
N ALA A 21 8.81 -4.37 9.68
CA ALA A 21 7.93 -4.38 8.53
C ALA A 21 8.64 -3.93 7.24
N ALA A 22 9.49 -2.91 7.32
CA ALA A 22 10.29 -2.44 6.19
C ALA A 22 11.26 -3.53 5.70
N LEU A 23 11.95 -4.21 6.61
CA LEU A 23 12.83 -5.34 6.28
C LEU A 23 12.05 -6.53 5.72
N GLN A 24 10.87 -6.84 6.27
CA GLN A 24 10.03 -7.92 5.75
C GLN A 24 9.52 -7.61 4.34
N ALA A 25 9.13 -6.36 4.06
CA ALA A 25 8.73 -5.94 2.71
C ALA A 25 9.92 -5.98 1.73
N ALA A 26 11.04 -5.38 2.10
CA ALA A 26 12.23 -5.27 1.27
C ALA A 26 12.90 -6.62 0.98
N VAL A 27 13.22 -7.37 2.03
CA VAL A 27 14.02 -8.59 1.95
C VAL A 27 13.13 -9.82 1.83
N GLY A 28 12.11 -9.92 2.69
CA GLY A 28 11.21 -11.08 2.71
C GLY A 28 10.35 -11.15 1.44
N CYS A 29 9.68 -10.05 1.11
CA CYS A 29 8.78 -9.98 -0.04
C CYS A 29 9.47 -9.53 -1.33
N GLY A 30 10.63 -8.87 -1.23
CA GLY A 30 11.34 -8.34 -2.38
C GLY A 30 10.74 -7.06 -2.97
N TRP A 31 9.98 -6.31 -2.17
CA TRP A 31 9.31 -5.08 -2.60
C TRP A 31 10.18 -3.87 -2.25
N PRO A 32 10.58 -3.03 -3.23
CA PRO A 32 11.34 -1.82 -2.95
C PRO A 32 10.56 -0.88 -2.02
N VAL A 33 11.17 -0.42 -0.92
CA VAL A 33 10.53 0.46 0.06
C VAL A 33 11.28 1.76 0.28
N VAL A 34 10.57 2.78 0.75
CA VAL A 34 11.08 4.03 1.32
C VAL A 34 10.28 4.44 2.56
N PRO A 35 10.86 5.25 3.47
CA PRO A 35 10.13 5.96 4.51
C PRO A 35 9.05 6.89 3.93
N GLY A 36 7.84 6.79 4.48
CA GLY A 36 6.73 7.70 4.16
C GLY A 36 6.66 8.90 5.09
N ALA A 37 5.89 9.90 4.67
CA ALA A 37 5.50 11.01 5.54
C ALA A 37 4.63 10.48 6.69
N ARG A 38 4.63 11.17 7.83
CA ARG A 38 3.84 10.78 9.01
C ARG A 38 2.52 11.54 9.02
N ALA A 39 1.45 10.83 9.34
CA ALA A 39 0.21 11.47 9.75
C ALA A 39 0.37 12.02 11.17
N LEU A 40 0.07 13.31 11.34
CA LEU A 40 0.06 14.01 12.61
C LEU A 40 -1.38 14.05 13.16
N ARG A 41 -1.57 14.69 14.32
CA ARG A 41 -2.90 14.91 14.89
C ARG A 41 -3.76 15.78 13.95
N GLY A 42 -5.06 15.54 13.93
CA GLY A 42 -6.02 16.37 13.19
C GLY A 42 -5.85 16.32 11.66
N SER A 43 -5.46 15.17 11.11
CA SER A 43 -5.24 14.97 9.67
C SER A 43 -4.11 15.82 9.05
N ALA A 44 -3.25 16.44 9.85
CA ALA A 44 -2.05 17.10 9.35
C ALA A 44 -0.99 16.09 8.87
N CYS A 45 -0.10 16.53 7.98
CA CYS A 45 1.02 15.73 7.48
C CYS A 45 2.35 16.27 8.01
N SER A 46 3.36 15.41 8.15
CA SER A 46 4.73 15.85 8.48
C SER A 46 5.49 16.43 7.29
N CYS A 47 4.91 16.46 6.10
CA CYS A 47 5.52 17.07 4.94
C CYS A 47 5.37 18.61 4.98
N PRO A 48 6.12 19.36 4.15
CA PRO A 48 6.02 20.82 4.10
C PRO A 48 4.67 21.35 3.57
N ASP A 49 3.88 20.52 2.90
CA ASP A 49 2.59 20.91 2.34
C ASP A 49 1.50 20.98 3.42
N ARG A 50 1.01 22.20 3.66
CA ARG A 50 -0.04 22.49 4.66
C ARG A 50 -1.42 21.98 4.24
N LEU A 51 -1.63 21.75 2.95
CA LEU A 51 -2.88 21.23 2.38
C LEU A 51 -2.69 19.84 1.78
N CYS A 52 -1.77 19.05 2.38
CA CYS A 52 -1.43 17.71 1.93
C CYS A 52 -2.70 16.87 1.69
N PRO A 53 -2.93 16.40 0.45
CA PRO A 53 -4.17 15.68 0.10
C PRO A 53 -4.20 14.25 0.65
N THR A 54 -3.04 13.70 1.01
CA THR A 54 -2.88 12.31 1.47
C THR A 54 -2.04 12.23 2.74
N PRO A 55 -2.48 12.82 3.87
CA PRO A 55 -1.64 12.96 5.06
C PRO A 55 -1.07 11.63 5.54
N GLY A 56 0.26 11.54 5.61
CA GLY A 56 0.97 10.32 6.00
C GLY A 56 0.82 9.12 5.06
N ALA A 57 0.31 9.33 3.85
CA ALA A 57 0.07 8.30 2.85
C ALA A 57 0.83 8.60 1.55
N HIS A 58 2.09 9.03 1.66
CA HIS A 58 2.97 9.28 0.52
C HIS A 58 4.45 9.14 0.93
N PRO A 59 5.36 8.88 -0.04
CA PRO A 59 6.81 8.97 0.17
C PRO A 59 7.23 10.34 0.73
N SER A 60 8.30 10.38 1.52
CA SER A 60 8.84 11.63 2.04
C SER A 60 10.28 11.85 1.55
N ASP A 61 11.25 11.94 2.46
CA ASP A 61 12.67 11.92 2.15
C ASP A 61 13.23 10.58 2.66
N PRO A 62 13.85 9.75 1.82
CA PRO A 62 14.11 9.96 0.37
C PRO A 62 12.86 9.84 -0.53
N PRO A 63 12.94 10.32 -1.79
CA PRO A 63 11.84 10.22 -2.75
C PRO A 63 11.63 8.78 -3.23
N LEU A 64 10.53 8.52 -3.93
CA LEU A 64 10.10 7.17 -4.30
C LEU A 64 11.11 6.42 -5.17
N GLU A 65 11.84 7.12 -6.03
CA GLU A 65 12.85 6.59 -6.93
C GLU A 65 14.02 5.94 -6.17
N ALA A 66 14.23 6.35 -4.92
CA ALA A 66 15.23 5.74 -4.05
C ALA A 66 14.78 4.40 -3.45
N ALA A 67 13.55 3.95 -3.70
CA ALA A 67 13.01 2.72 -3.13
C ALA A 67 13.93 1.53 -3.38
N THR A 68 14.23 0.80 -2.30
CA THR A 68 15.27 -0.23 -2.32
C THR A 68 14.82 -1.50 -1.63
N THR A 69 15.45 -2.60 -2.03
CA THR A 69 15.38 -3.89 -1.33
C THR A 69 16.65 -4.18 -0.52
N ASP A 70 17.65 -3.28 -0.56
CA ASP A 70 18.90 -3.43 0.19
C ASP A 70 18.67 -3.29 1.70
N PRO A 71 18.89 -4.34 2.51
CA PRO A 71 18.70 -4.28 3.96
C PRO A 71 19.57 -3.23 4.65
N ARG A 72 20.75 -2.88 4.11
CA ARG A 72 21.65 -1.88 4.69
C ARG A 72 21.04 -0.49 4.60
N MET A 73 20.50 -0.14 3.43
CA MET A 73 19.80 1.13 3.22
C MET A 73 18.52 1.22 4.05
N VAL A 74 17.73 0.14 4.09
CA VAL A 74 16.50 0.08 4.90
C VAL A 74 16.81 0.28 6.39
N ARG A 75 17.82 -0.40 6.94
CA ARG A 75 18.26 -0.19 8.32
C ARG A 75 18.70 1.24 8.56
N HIS A 76 19.56 1.78 7.70
CA HIS A 76 20.03 3.15 7.81
C HIS A 76 18.87 4.15 7.90
N TRP A 77 17.85 4.02 7.04
CA TRP A 77 16.70 4.92 7.08
C TRP A 77 15.88 4.80 8.35
N TRP A 78 15.51 3.59 8.79
CA TRP A 78 14.62 3.42 9.94
C TRP A 78 15.34 3.49 11.30
N GLU A 79 16.66 3.35 11.34
CA GLU A 79 17.44 3.48 12.58
C GLU A 79 17.96 4.91 12.76
N GLN A 80 18.40 5.57 11.68
CA GLN A 80 19.13 6.84 11.78
C GLN A 80 18.36 8.05 11.24
N ARG A 81 17.65 7.92 10.12
CA ARG A 81 17.06 9.08 9.41
C ARG A 81 15.61 9.35 9.80
N ALA A 82 14.76 8.34 9.73
CA ALA A 82 13.33 8.42 9.94
C ALA A 82 12.77 7.31 10.87
N PRO A 83 13.24 7.18 12.12
CA PRO A 83 12.74 6.14 13.02
C PRO A 83 11.22 6.10 13.21
N GLY A 84 10.64 4.93 12.92
CA GLY A 84 9.19 4.71 13.00
C GLY A 84 8.36 5.45 11.93
N ALA A 85 8.98 5.86 10.82
CA ALA A 85 8.24 6.34 9.67
C ALA A 85 7.36 5.22 9.07
N PRO A 86 6.20 5.57 8.47
CA PRO A 86 5.44 4.67 7.63
C PRO A 86 6.30 3.97 6.59
N VAL A 87 5.97 2.72 6.30
CA VAL A 87 6.61 1.93 5.25
C VAL A 87 5.82 2.14 3.96
N VAL A 88 6.49 2.64 2.93
CA VAL A 88 5.89 2.84 1.61
C VAL A 88 6.63 1.95 0.61
N ALA A 89 5.90 1.14 -0.14
CA ALA A 89 6.44 0.29 -1.19
C ALA A 89 6.18 0.91 -2.57
N ALA A 90 7.19 0.92 -3.43
CA ALA A 90 7.06 1.38 -4.81
C ALA A 90 6.40 0.31 -5.68
N THR A 91 5.35 0.68 -6.43
CA THR A 91 4.67 -0.22 -7.35
C THR A 91 5.30 -0.19 -8.75
N GLY A 92 5.05 -1.24 -9.53
CA GLY A 92 5.47 -1.36 -10.94
C GLY A 92 6.60 -2.34 -11.20
N ARG A 93 7.56 -2.50 -10.29
CA ARG A 93 8.72 -3.41 -10.52
C ARG A 93 8.50 -4.82 -9.97
N SER A 94 8.04 -4.93 -8.73
CA SER A 94 7.90 -6.21 -8.02
C SER A 94 6.49 -6.51 -7.56
N LEU A 95 5.64 -5.48 -7.53
CA LEU A 95 4.23 -5.57 -7.19
C LEU A 95 3.49 -4.44 -7.90
N CYS A 96 2.25 -4.70 -8.29
CA CYS A 96 1.25 -3.69 -8.54
C CYS A 96 0.07 -3.97 -7.59
N ALA A 97 -0.98 -3.17 -7.70
CA ALA A 97 -2.24 -3.48 -7.06
C ALA A 97 -3.42 -2.90 -7.82
N VAL A 98 -4.59 -3.39 -7.46
CA VAL A 98 -5.88 -2.80 -7.79
C VAL A 98 -6.68 -2.67 -6.50
N SER A 99 -7.39 -1.56 -6.33
CA SER A 99 -8.19 -1.34 -5.14
C SER A 99 -9.62 -1.00 -5.44
N LEU A 100 -10.50 -1.35 -4.52
CA LEU A 100 -11.94 -1.12 -4.55
C LEU A 100 -12.41 -0.51 -3.21
N PRO A 101 -13.61 0.11 -3.16
CA PRO A 101 -14.17 0.60 -1.91
C PRO A 101 -14.24 -0.49 -0.84
N ARG A 102 -14.00 -0.11 0.42
CA ARG A 102 -13.98 -1.04 1.54
C ARG A 102 -15.24 -1.92 1.67
N PRO A 103 -16.48 -1.42 1.46
CA PRO A 103 -17.68 -2.24 1.59
C PRO A 103 -17.74 -3.45 0.65
N ALA A 104 -17.18 -3.35 -0.57
CA ALA A 104 -17.15 -4.46 -1.52
C ALA A 104 -16.07 -5.52 -1.24
N GLY A 105 -15.09 -5.19 -0.39
CA GLY A 105 -13.95 -6.06 -0.09
C GLY A 105 -14.34 -7.44 0.44
N PRO A 106 -15.13 -7.56 1.52
CA PRO A 106 -15.53 -8.86 2.07
C PRO A 106 -16.28 -9.73 1.06
N TRP A 107 -17.18 -9.15 0.27
CA TRP A 107 -17.88 -9.88 -0.77
C TRP A 107 -16.92 -10.42 -1.82
N LEU A 108 -15.97 -9.60 -2.29
CA LEU A 108 -14.97 -9.99 -3.28
C LEU A 108 -14.16 -11.20 -2.82
N LEU A 109 -13.61 -11.14 -1.60
CA LEU A 109 -12.75 -12.22 -1.10
C LEU A 109 -13.53 -13.53 -0.99
N ARG A 110 -14.75 -13.49 -0.45
CA ARG A 110 -15.63 -14.65 -0.40
C ARG A 110 -15.93 -15.19 -1.80
N HIS A 111 -16.25 -14.31 -2.75
CA HIS A 111 -16.57 -14.73 -4.11
C HIS A 111 -15.38 -15.41 -4.80
N LEU A 112 -14.16 -14.86 -4.66
CA LEU A 112 -12.94 -15.47 -5.21
C LEU A 112 -12.67 -16.85 -4.61
N GLU A 113 -12.93 -17.04 -3.31
CA GLU A 113 -12.84 -18.34 -2.63
C GLU A 113 -13.88 -19.33 -3.17
N GLU A 114 -15.13 -18.91 -3.30
CA GLU A 114 -16.24 -19.73 -3.81
C GLU A 114 -15.97 -20.27 -5.23
N ILE A 115 -15.37 -19.44 -6.10
CA ILE A 115 -15.05 -19.82 -7.49
C ILE A 115 -13.63 -20.41 -7.65
N GLY A 116 -12.89 -20.58 -6.56
CA GLY A 116 -11.55 -21.18 -6.57
C GLY A 116 -10.47 -20.33 -7.25
N VAL A 117 -10.65 -19.01 -7.35
CA VAL A 117 -9.63 -18.10 -7.90
C VAL A 117 -8.65 -17.68 -6.79
N PRO A 118 -7.38 -18.12 -6.85
CA PRO A 118 -6.41 -17.73 -5.84
C PRO A 118 -6.09 -16.24 -5.95
N TYR A 119 -6.00 -15.59 -4.79
CA TYR A 119 -5.60 -14.18 -4.68
C TYR A 119 -4.43 -14.02 -3.72
N GLY A 120 -3.64 -12.97 -3.97
CA GLY A 120 -2.44 -12.65 -3.20
C GLY A 120 -2.73 -11.92 -1.88
N PRO A 121 -1.71 -11.26 -1.30
CA PRO A 121 -1.89 -10.41 -0.12
C PRO A 121 -2.90 -9.27 -0.37
N VAL A 122 -3.62 -8.90 0.68
CA VAL A 122 -4.66 -7.86 0.64
C VAL A 122 -4.44 -6.87 1.76
N LEU A 123 -4.33 -5.59 1.41
CA LEU A 123 -4.31 -4.49 2.36
C LEU A 123 -5.74 -4.00 2.63
N GLY A 124 -5.98 -3.60 3.87
CA GLY A 124 -7.16 -2.87 4.29
C GLY A 124 -6.78 -1.49 4.80
N THR A 125 -7.38 -0.46 4.22
CA THR A 125 -7.44 0.89 4.78
C THR A 125 -8.89 1.18 5.20
N PRO A 126 -9.16 2.27 5.92
CA PRO A 126 -10.54 2.63 6.26
C PRO A 126 -11.43 2.87 5.04
N GLY A 127 -10.86 3.29 3.90
CA GLY A 127 -11.62 3.56 2.69
C GLY A 127 -11.61 2.44 1.65
N ARG A 128 -10.59 1.58 1.63
CA ARG A 128 -10.35 0.67 0.50
C ARG A 128 -9.78 -0.68 0.89
N PHE A 129 -10.10 -1.69 0.09
CA PHE A 129 -9.32 -2.94 0.00
C PHE A 129 -8.37 -2.82 -1.18
N VAL A 130 -7.13 -3.26 -1.02
CA VAL A 130 -6.10 -3.20 -2.07
C VAL A 130 -5.54 -4.60 -2.25
N LEU A 131 -5.79 -5.20 -3.42
CA LEU A 131 -5.31 -6.53 -3.77
C LEU A 131 -3.96 -6.38 -4.46
N LEU A 132 -2.92 -7.00 -3.92
CA LEU A 132 -1.60 -6.99 -4.53
C LEU A 132 -1.58 -7.99 -5.69
N THR A 133 -0.97 -7.57 -6.80
CA THR A 133 -0.90 -8.33 -8.05
C THR A 133 0.52 -8.34 -8.59
N ALA A 134 0.78 -9.24 -9.54
CA ALA A 134 1.97 -9.17 -10.36
C ALA A 134 2.04 -7.80 -11.06
N PRO A 135 3.24 -7.33 -11.42
CA PRO A 135 3.39 -6.10 -12.20
C PRO A 135 2.55 -6.09 -13.47
N TYR A 136 1.87 -4.97 -13.72
CA TYR A 136 1.10 -4.69 -14.94
C TYR A 136 1.03 -3.17 -15.15
N THR A 137 0.70 -2.77 -16.37
CA THR A 137 0.62 -1.37 -16.79
C THR A 137 -0.82 -0.88 -16.98
N LEU A 138 -0.99 0.45 -17.01
CA LEU A 138 -2.32 1.03 -17.26
C LEU A 138 -2.87 0.70 -18.66
N PRO A 139 -2.06 0.69 -19.75
CA PRO A 139 -2.52 0.21 -21.06
C PRO A 139 -2.98 -1.25 -21.06
N GLU A 140 -2.26 -2.14 -20.38
CA GLU A 140 -2.67 -3.56 -20.23
C GLU A 140 -4.00 -3.67 -19.51
N LEU A 141 -4.18 -2.92 -18.40
CA LEU A 141 -5.47 -2.85 -17.71
C LEU A 141 -6.57 -2.30 -18.61
N GLY A 142 -6.27 -1.26 -19.39
CA GLY A 142 -7.18 -0.66 -20.35
C GLY A 142 -7.67 -1.66 -21.38
N ALA A 143 -6.76 -2.47 -21.95
CA ALA A 143 -7.12 -3.54 -22.88
C ALA A 143 -8.05 -4.56 -22.23
N LEU A 144 -7.70 -5.07 -21.04
CA LEU A 144 -8.52 -6.05 -20.31
C LEU A 144 -9.91 -5.53 -19.90
N LEU A 145 -10.01 -4.22 -19.64
CA LEU A 145 -11.27 -3.56 -19.30
C LEU A 145 -12.10 -3.23 -20.54
N SER A 146 -11.47 -2.99 -21.69
CA SER A 146 -12.17 -2.70 -22.96
C SER A 146 -12.97 -3.89 -23.49
N GLU A 147 -12.58 -5.11 -23.12
CA GLU A 147 -13.31 -6.35 -23.43
C GLU A 147 -14.55 -6.55 -22.54
N ARG A 148 -14.81 -5.65 -21.58
CA ARG A 148 -15.90 -5.78 -20.61
C ARG A 148 -17.10 -4.93 -21.03
N PRO A 149 -18.34 -5.42 -20.84
CA PRO A 149 -19.54 -4.67 -21.18
C PRO A 149 -19.70 -3.38 -20.34
N TRP A 150 -19.09 -3.34 -19.17
CA TRP A 150 -19.06 -2.18 -18.29
C TRP A 150 -17.80 -2.19 -17.41
N VAL A 151 -17.32 -1.00 -17.06
CA VAL A 151 -16.12 -0.78 -16.25
C VAL A 151 -16.47 0.08 -15.03
N PRO A 152 -16.22 -0.40 -13.80
CA PRO A 152 -16.54 0.37 -12.60
C PRO A 152 -15.55 1.54 -12.40
N GLY A 153 -16.06 2.77 -12.39
CA GLY A 153 -15.27 3.97 -12.08
C GLY A 153 -14.76 4.05 -10.63
N VAL A 154 -15.18 3.12 -9.78
CA VAL A 154 -14.75 3.03 -8.37
C VAL A 154 -13.43 2.28 -8.19
N LEU A 155 -12.97 1.51 -9.19
CA LEU A 155 -11.67 0.84 -9.14
C LEU A 155 -10.53 1.86 -9.21
N ARG A 156 -9.39 1.52 -8.60
CA ARG A 156 -8.17 2.34 -8.66
C ARG A 156 -6.98 1.45 -9.00
N TYR A 157 -6.25 1.90 -10.00
CA TYR A 157 -5.00 1.32 -10.46
C TYR A 157 -3.82 1.78 -9.59
N HIS A 158 -2.91 0.86 -9.28
CA HIS A 158 -1.64 1.13 -8.58
C HIS A 158 -0.52 0.40 -9.33
N GLY A 159 0.14 1.07 -10.29
CA GLY A 159 1.22 0.47 -11.07
C GLY A 159 2.49 1.32 -11.13
N PRO A 160 3.29 1.27 -12.21
CA PRO A 160 4.56 1.99 -12.28
C PRO A 160 4.45 3.48 -11.92
N GLY A 161 5.40 3.96 -11.13
CA GLY A 161 5.41 5.33 -10.58
C GLY A 161 4.47 5.55 -9.40
N GLY A 162 3.63 4.56 -9.05
CA GLY A 162 2.78 4.58 -7.87
C GLY A 162 3.46 4.01 -6.62
N TYR A 163 2.70 3.98 -5.53
CA TYR A 163 3.16 3.43 -4.26
C TYR A 163 2.01 2.92 -3.40
N LEU A 164 2.35 2.07 -2.43
CA LEU A 164 1.43 1.54 -1.42
C LEU A 164 1.99 1.77 -0.03
N VAL A 165 1.17 2.28 0.89
CA VAL A 165 1.51 2.30 2.32
C VAL A 165 1.30 0.90 2.87
N LEU A 166 2.28 0.36 3.61
CA LEU A 166 2.23 -0.98 4.16
C LEU A 166 1.96 -0.97 5.67
N PRO A 167 1.33 -2.02 6.23
CA PRO A 167 1.18 -2.21 7.66
C PRO A 167 2.55 -2.31 8.35
N PRO A 168 2.69 -1.87 9.61
CA PRO A 168 1.64 -1.39 10.51
C PRO A 168 1.45 0.15 10.45
N SER A 169 1.74 0.78 9.31
CA SER A 169 1.69 2.25 9.17
C SER A 169 0.30 2.83 9.44
N ARG A 170 0.26 4.12 9.80
CA ARG A 170 -0.96 4.90 9.92
C ARG A 170 -0.92 6.12 9.01
N THR A 171 -2.03 6.38 8.36
CA THR A 171 -2.30 7.55 7.52
C THR A 171 -3.30 8.48 8.21
N GLY A 172 -3.56 9.66 7.64
CA GLY A 172 -4.59 10.59 8.10
C GLY A 172 -5.99 9.99 7.98
N ALA A 173 -6.24 9.15 6.98
CA ALA A 173 -7.48 8.38 6.87
C ALA A 173 -7.60 7.29 7.93
N GLY A 174 -6.47 6.85 8.52
CA GLY A 174 -6.40 5.88 9.59
C GLY A 174 -5.39 4.75 9.33
N PRO A 175 -5.47 3.64 10.09
CA PRO A 175 -4.48 2.57 10.07
C PRO A 175 -4.54 1.72 8.80
N VAL A 176 -3.37 1.29 8.32
CA VAL A 176 -3.23 0.30 7.25
C VAL A 176 -2.97 -1.06 7.87
N ARG A 177 -3.68 -2.10 7.40
CA ARG A 177 -3.61 -3.45 7.97
C ARG A 177 -3.57 -4.50 6.87
N TRP A 178 -3.02 -5.66 7.19
CA TRP A 178 -3.20 -6.85 6.36
C TRP A 178 -4.60 -7.40 6.61
N VAL A 179 -5.43 -7.47 5.57
CA VAL A 179 -6.64 -8.32 5.57
C VAL A 179 -6.20 -9.76 5.32
N ARG A 180 -5.28 -9.94 4.37
CA ARG A 180 -4.51 -11.16 4.16
C ARG A 180 -3.05 -10.78 4.01
N GLY A 181 -2.20 -11.24 4.92
CA GLY A 181 -0.76 -10.94 4.89
C GLY A 181 -0.02 -11.78 3.85
N PRO A 182 1.20 -11.38 3.45
CA PRO A 182 2.10 -12.27 2.73
C PRO A 182 2.47 -13.47 3.62
N GLY A 183 2.60 -14.65 2.99
CA GLY A 183 3.18 -15.82 3.65
C GLY A 183 4.69 -15.67 3.91
N PRO A 184 5.36 -16.71 4.42
CA PRO A 184 6.81 -16.71 4.56
C PRO A 184 7.49 -16.62 3.18
N GLY A 185 8.52 -15.80 3.08
CA GLY A 185 9.28 -15.59 1.84
C GLY A 185 8.60 -14.66 0.84
N ARG A 186 9.00 -14.77 -0.44
CA ARG A 186 8.45 -13.94 -1.52
C ARG A 186 7.03 -14.41 -1.84
N PRO A 187 6.01 -13.55 -1.67
CA PRO A 187 4.65 -13.95 -1.94
C PRO A 187 4.45 -14.13 -3.45
N TRP A 188 3.73 -15.18 -3.82
CA TRP A 188 3.12 -15.26 -5.14
C TRP A 188 2.08 -14.14 -5.30
N LEU A 189 2.06 -13.53 -6.48
CA LEU A 189 1.14 -12.44 -6.81
C LEU A 189 0.35 -12.81 -8.08
N PRO A 190 -1.00 -12.74 -8.06
CA PRO A 190 -1.83 -13.06 -9.21
C PRO A 190 -1.68 -12.00 -10.31
N GLU A 191 -1.84 -12.40 -11.57
CA GLU A 191 -2.06 -11.45 -12.66
C GLU A 191 -3.40 -10.72 -12.47
N VAL A 192 -3.46 -9.42 -12.78
CA VAL A 192 -4.68 -8.61 -12.57
C VAL A 192 -5.88 -9.18 -13.33
N GLY A 193 -5.66 -9.73 -14.53
CA GLY A 193 -6.71 -10.31 -15.38
C GLY A 193 -7.50 -11.42 -14.69
N THR A 194 -6.83 -12.23 -13.86
CA THR A 194 -7.48 -13.32 -13.09
C THR A 194 -8.45 -12.80 -12.03
N LEU A 195 -8.24 -11.58 -11.54
CA LEU A 195 -9.07 -10.97 -10.51
C LEU A 195 -10.19 -10.07 -11.07
N LEU A 196 -10.09 -9.65 -12.33
CA LEU A 196 -10.95 -8.61 -12.90
C LEU A 196 -12.43 -8.97 -12.86
N GLY A 197 -12.80 -10.22 -13.15
CA GLY A 197 -14.20 -10.66 -13.07
C GLY A 197 -14.81 -10.40 -11.69
N GLY A 198 -14.16 -10.88 -10.64
CA GLY A 198 -14.60 -10.65 -9.26
C GLY A 198 -14.60 -9.17 -8.88
N LEU A 199 -13.56 -8.42 -9.27
CA LEU A 199 -13.45 -6.97 -8.97
C LEU A 199 -14.58 -6.16 -9.59
N ILE A 200 -14.97 -6.48 -10.83
CA ILE A 200 -16.06 -5.80 -11.53
C ILE A 200 -17.39 -6.13 -10.84
N THR A 201 -17.66 -7.42 -10.57
CA THR A 201 -18.90 -7.82 -9.89
C THR A 201 -18.99 -7.24 -8.48
N ALA A 202 -17.88 -7.22 -7.73
CA ALA A 202 -17.82 -6.61 -6.40
C ALA A 202 -18.09 -5.10 -6.44
N SER A 203 -17.71 -4.43 -7.52
CA SER A 203 -17.94 -2.99 -7.65
C SER A 203 -19.40 -2.64 -7.92
N ALA A 204 -20.24 -3.60 -8.34
CA ALA A 204 -21.68 -3.40 -8.54
C ALA A 204 -22.48 -3.42 -7.23
N VAL A 205 -21.89 -3.86 -6.11
CA VAL A 205 -22.54 -3.88 -4.79
C VAL A 205 -22.15 -2.67 -3.91
N CYS A 206 -21.47 -1.68 -4.48
CA CYS A 206 -21.13 -0.39 -3.85
C CYS A 206 -22.03 0.73 -4.36
#